data_AF-A0A1M6CQ86-F1
#
_entry.id   AF-A0A1M6CQ86-F1
#
_cell.length_a   1.000
_cell.length_b   1.000
_cell.length_c   1.000
_cell.angle_alpha   90.00
_cell.angle_beta   90.00
_cell.angle_gamma   90.00
#
_symmetry.space_group_name_H-M   'P 1'
#
loop_
_entity.id
_entity.type
_entity.pdbx_description
1 polymer ?
#
loop_
_entity_poly.entity_id
_entity_poly.type
_entity_poly.pdbx_seq_one_letter_code
_entity_poly.pdbx_strand_id
1 'polypeptide(L)'
;MTLTETENFNLAEKLAIVHAINAVILADGKVHNGEINALTQLMKHIDFDSNFILQARNIESEQAMAILRKMPPEKKKNLQSILEMTAISDGFKHLKETSLMTYIYKAMEI
;
A
#
# COMPACT_ATOMS: atom_id res chain seq x y z
N MET A 1 -15.60 19.79 -12.43
CA MET A 1 -15.34 18.34 -12.30
C MET A 1 -14.96 18.11 -10.85
N THR A 2 -15.90 17.67 -10.03
CA THR A 2 -15.70 17.48 -8.59
C THR A 2 -14.81 16.26 -8.41
N LEU A 3 -13.55 16.48 -8.02
CA LEU A 3 -12.70 15.43 -7.46
C LEU A 3 -13.44 14.92 -6.23
N THR A 4 -13.98 13.70 -6.32
CA THR A 4 -14.74 13.10 -5.23
C THR A 4 -13.77 12.81 -4.08
N GLU A 5 -14.13 13.17 -2.84
CA GLU A 5 -13.34 12.92 -1.62
C GLU A 5 -12.96 11.44 -1.39
N THR A 6 -13.45 10.54 -2.22
CA THR A 6 -13.14 9.10 -2.29
C THR A 6 -11.77 8.77 -2.87
N GLU A 7 -11.09 9.70 -3.57
CA GLU A 7 -9.75 9.44 -4.13
C GLU A 7 -8.59 9.77 -3.18
N ASN A 8 -8.85 10.55 -2.12
CA ASN A 8 -7.80 11.00 -1.22
C ASN A 8 -7.74 10.15 0.05
N PHE A 9 -6.67 9.38 0.19
CA PHE A 9 -6.32 8.73 1.45
C PHE A 9 -5.92 9.80 2.48
N ASN A 10 -6.36 9.66 3.73
CA ASN A 10 -5.85 10.49 4.81
C ASN A 10 -4.43 10.04 5.21
N LEU A 11 -3.72 10.84 6.01
CA LEU A 11 -2.35 10.51 6.39
C LEU A 11 -2.24 9.12 7.07
N ALA A 12 -3.17 8.76 7.95
CA ALA A 12 -3.16 7.46 8.62
C ALA A 12 -3.36 6.30 7.63
N GLU A 13 -4.28 6.45 6.68
CA GLU A 13 -4.50 5.47 5.60
C GLU A 13 -3.25 5.34 4.73
N LYS A 14 -2.63 6.45 4.31
CA LYS A 14 -1.39 6.42 3.53
C LYS A 14 -0.24 5.75 4.29
N LEU A 15 -0.08 6.06 5.58
CA LEU A 15 0.90 5.43 6.48
C LEU A 15 0.67 3.92 6.56
N ALA A 16 -0.59 3.49 6.75
CA ALA A 16 -0.95 2.08 6.85
C ALA A 16 -0.70 1.31 5.55
N ILE A 17 -0.99 1.93 4.40
CA ILE A 17 -0.73 1.36 3.07
C ILE A 17 0.77 1.15 2.87
N VAL A 18 1.57 2.19 3.11
CA VAL A 18 3.04 2.16 2.95
C VAL A 18 3.67 1.15 3.92
N HIS A 19 3.20 1.10 5.17
CA HIS A 19 3.65 0.12 6.16
C HIS A 19 3.37 -1.31 5.72
N ALA A 20 2.14 -1.61 5.30
CA ALA A 20 1.76 -2.95 4.89
C ALA A 20 2.61 -3.45 3.72
N ILE A 21 2.93 -2.57 2.77
CA ILE A 21 3.76 -2.90 1.62
C ILE A 21 5.21 -3.09 2.05
N ASN A 22 5.75 -2.14 2.79
CA ASN A 22 7.11 -2.22 3.32
C ASN A 22 7.31 -3.48 4.20
N ALA A 23 6.31 -3.88 4.99
CA ALA A 23 6.36 -5.08 5.81
C ALA A 23 6.50 -6.37 4.98
N VAL A 24 5.81 -6.47 3.84
CA VAL A 24 5.92 -7.64 2.95
C VAL A 24 7.24 -7.63 2.18
N ILE A 25 7.72 -6.47 1.72
CA ILE A 25 9.04 -6.33 1.10
C ILE A 25 10.14 -6.78 2.07
N LEU A 26 10.02 -6.41 3.35
CA LEU A 26 10.98 -6.79 4.39
C LEU A 26 10.81 -8.24 4.88
N ALA A 27 9.64 -8.86 4.69
CA ALA A 27 9.33 -10.19 5.22
C ALA A 27 10.27 -11.29 4.70
N ASP A 28 10.77 -11.16 3.46
CA ASP A 28 11.71 -12.12 2.87
C ASP A 28 13.19 -11.78 3.18
N GLY A 29 13.46 -10.68 3.90
CA GLY A 29 14.81 -10.26 4.27
C GLY A 29 15.70 -9.82 3.09
N LYS A 30 15.18 -9.82 1.86
CA LYS A 30 15.85 -9.37 0.64
C LYS A 30 15.00 -8.34 -0.09
N VAL A 31 15.50 -7.12 -0.17
CA VAL A 31 14.87 -6.02 -0.90
C VAL A 31 15.40 -6.00 -2.33
N HIS A 32 14.51 -6.17 -3.30
CA HIS A 32 14.81 -6.08 -4.73
C HIS A 32 14.53 -4.66 -5.26
N ASN A 33 15.26 -4.24 -6.29
CA ASN A 33 15.07 -2.90 -6.89
C ASN A 33 13.64 -2.69 -7.43
N GLY A 34 12.98 -3.74 -7.93
CA GLY A 34 11.58 -3.67 -8.38
C GLY A 34 10.60 -3.38 -7.24
N GLU A 35 10.85 -3.92 -6.04
CA GLU A 35 10.02 -3.68 -4.86
C GLU A 35 10.14 -2.23 -4.38
N ILE A 36 11.36 -1.67 -4.40
CA ILE A 36 11.59 -0.25 -4.10
C ILE A 36 10.93 0.66 -5.14
N ASN A 37 11.03 0.30 -6.43
CA ASN A 37 10.43 1.07 -7.50
C ASN A 37 8.90 1.09 -7.38
N ALA A 38 8.28 -0.06 -7.13
CA ALA A 38 6.84 -0.14 -6.92
C ALA A 38 6.36 0.62 -5.67
N LEU A 39 7.09 0.52 -4.56
CA LEU A 39 6.79 1.33 -3.37
C LEU A 39 6.84 2.83 -3.70
N THR A 40 7.85 3.25 -4.47
CA THR A 40 8.01 4.64 -4.90
C THR A 40 6.90 5.08 -5.86
N GLN A 41 6.49 4.23 -6.80
CA GLN A 41 5.39 4.51 -7.72
C GLN A 41 4.05 4.60 -7.00
N LEU A 42 3.82 3.71 -6.04
CA LEU A 42 2.62 3.72 -5.22
C LEU A 42 2.56 5.01 -4.40
N MET A 43 3.65 5.38 -3.72
CA MET A 43 3.73 6.63 -2.97
C MET A 43 3.38 7.84 -3.82
N LYS A 44 3.81 7.87 -5.09
CA LYS A 44 3.42 8.91 -6.05
C LYS A 44 1.92 8.88 -6.37
N HIS A 45 1.33 7.70 -6.56
CA HIS A 45 -0.11 7.55 -6.85
C HIS A 45 -1.00 7.98 -5.69
N ILE A 46 -0.59 7.69 -4.45
CA ILE A 46 -1.35 8.09 -3.25
C ILE A 46 -0.94 9.47 -2.72
N ASP A 47 -0.09 10.21 -3.45
CA ASP A 47 0.46 11.51 -3.05
C ASP A 47 1.02 11.48 -1.61
N PHE A 48 1.87 10.49 -1.31
CA PHE A 48 2.47 10.32 0.00
C PHE A 48 3.85 10.96 0.05
N ASP A 49 3.97 11.96 0.92
CA ASP A 49 5.22 12.66 1.15
C ASP A 49 6.24 11.72 1.82
N SER A 50 7.43 11.64 1.21
CA SER A 50 8.54 10.79 1.64
C SER A 50 9.02 11.14 3.06
N ASN A 51 8.73 12.34 3.56
CA ASN A 51 8.98 12.72 4.95
C ASN A 51 8.25 11.82 5.96
N PHE A 52 7.13 11.21 5.56
CA PHE A 52 6.35 10.31 6.41
C PHE A 52 6.77 8.84 6.29
N ILE A 53 7.75 8.47 5.45
CA ILE A 53 8.26 7.08 5.35
C ILE A 53 8.70 6.56 6.72
N LEU A 54 9.44 7.38 7.48
CA LEU A 54 9.93 6.97 8.80
C LEU A 54 8.78 6.70 9.76
N GLN A 55 7.71 7.49 9.68
CA GLN A 55 6.51 7.26 10.47
C GLN A 55 5.80 5.97 10.03
N ALA A 56 5.67 5.74 8.72
CA ALA A 56 5.08 4.52 8.18
C ALA A 56 5.84 3.28 8.63
N ARG A 57 7.16 3.35 8.81
CA ARG A 57 7.98 2.23 9.32
C ARG A 57 7.85 2.00 10.82
N ASN A 58 7.45 3.02 11.58
CA ASN A 58 7.37 2.98 13.03
C ASN A 58 5.98 2.65 13.56
N ILE A 59 4.94 2.64 12.72
CA ILE A 59 3.62 2.19 13.16
C ILE A 59 3.61 0.68 13.37
N GLU A 60 2.84 0.21 14.34
CA GLU A 60 2.68 -1.22 14.55
C GLU A 60 1.83 -1.84 13.44
N SER A 61 2.18 -3.07 13.03
CA SER A 61 1.45 -3.79 11.99
C SER A 61 -0.03 -3.98 12.32
N GLU A 62 -0.38 -4.20 13.59
CA GLU A 62 -1.77 -4.27 14.04
C GLU A 62 -2.52 -2.94 13.83
N GLN A 63 -1.85 -1.81 14.11
CA GLN A 63 -2.44 -0.49 13.92
C GLN A 63 -2.65 -0.19 12.43
N ALA A 64 -1.66 -0.52 11.59
CA ALA A 64 -1.79 -0.41 10.14
C ALA A 64 -2.98 -1.24 9.64
N MET A 65 -3.08 -2.49 10.05
CA MET A 65 -4.19 -3.37 9.68
C MET A 65 -5.55 -2.84 10.15
N ALA A 66 -5.64 -2.31 11.38
CA ALA A 66 -6.87 -1.72 11.88
C ALA A 66 -7.32 -0.51 11.05
N ILE A 67 -6.38 0.31 10.56
CA ILE A 67 -6.66 1.44 9.67
C ILE A 67 -7.15 0.92 8.30
N LEU A 68 -6.44 -0.04 7.71
CA LEU A 68 -6.84 -0.63 6.42
C LEU A 68 -8.24 -1.27 6.49
N ARG A 69 -8.55 -1.94 7.59
CA ARG A 69 -9.85 -2.57 7.84
C ARG A 69 -10.98 -1.56 7.97
N LYS A 70 -10.72 -0.42 8.63
CA LYS A 70 -11.69 0.68 8.85
C LYS A 70 -11.92 1.53 7.61
N MET A 71 -11.13 1.38 6.55
CA MET A 71 -11.36 2.12 5.31
C MET A 71 -12.74 1.83 4.71
N PRO A 72 -13.41 2.83 4.14
CA PRO A 72 -14.64 2.63 3.40
C PRO A 72 -14.40 1.72 2.17
N PRO A 73 -15.41 0.94 1.74
CA PRO A 73 -15.27 -0.03 0.66
C PRO A 73 -14.81 0.59 -0.66
N GLU A 74 -15.19 1.84 -0.93
CA GLU A 74 -14.75 2.57 -2.13
C GLU A 74 -13.24 2.80 -2.14
N LYS A 75 -12.65 3.18 -1.00
CA LYS A 75 -11.20 3.37 -0.85
C LYS A 75 -10.45 2.03 -0.92
N LYS A 76 -11.02 0.97 -0.36
CA LYS A 76 -10.45 -0.39 -0.48
C LYS A 76 -10.37 -0.83 -1.95
N LYS A 77 -11.45 -0.59 -2.71
CA LYS A 77 -11.48 -0.87 -4.15
C LYS A 77 -10.49 0.01 -4.93
N ASN A 78 -10.35 1.28 -4.55
CA ASN A 78 -9.37 2.17 -5.16
C ASN A 78 -7.93 1.67 -4.89
N LEU A 79 -7.61 1.31 -3.65
CA LEU A 79 -6.31 0.74 -3.29
C LEU A 79 -6.03 -0.55 -4.07
N GLN A 80 -7.01 -1.43 -4.22
CA GLN A 80 -6.89 -2.62 -5.06
C GLN A 80 -6.55 -2.26 -6.50
N SER A 81 -7.27 -1.32 -7.12
CA SER A 81 -6.97 -0.86 -8.49
C SER A 81 -5.56 -0.29 -8.61
N ILE A 82 -5.10 0.52 -7.65
CA ILE A 82 -3.74 1.09 -7.65
C ILE A 82 -2.69 -0.02 -7.54
N LEU A 83 -2.91 -1.02 -6.68
CA LEU A 83 -2.02 -2.17 -6.53
C LEU A 83 -1.96 -3.00 -7.82
N GLU A 84 -3.10 -3.27 -8.45
CA GLU A 84 -3.17 -3.97 -9.74
C GLU A 84 -2.48 -3.18 -10.86
N MET A 85 -2.68 -1.86 -10.93
CA MET A 85 -2.01 -0.99 -11.91
C MET A 85 -0.49 -0.95 -11.71
N THR A 86 -0.04 -0.78 -10.46
CA THR A 86 1.38 -0.83 -10.11
C THR A 86 1.96 -2.20 -10.46
N ALA A 87 1.16 -3.26 -10.27
CA ALA A 87 1.62 -4.60 -10.56
C ALA A 87 1.78 -4.89 -12.06
N ILE A 88 0.87 -4.36 -12.88
CA ILE A 88 0.88 -4.51 -14.34
C ILE A 88 2.03 -3.68 -14.96
N SER A 89 2.34 -2.50 -14.41
CA SER A 89 3.22 -1.53 -15.06
C SER A 89 4.72 -1.87 -15.01
N ASP A 90 5.20 -2.52 -13.94
CA ASP A 90 6.65 -2.69 -13.70
C ASP A 90 7.16 -4.13 -13.93
N GLY A 91 6.31 -5.02 -14.46
CA GLY A 91 6.62 -6.45 -14.50
C GLY A 91 6.61 -7.10 -13.11
N PHE A 92 5.83 -6.52 -12.20
CA PHE A 92 5.46 -6.97 -10.85
C PHE A 92 4.62 -8.28 -10.96
N LYS A 93 5.24 -9.31 -11.52
CA LYS A 93 4.78 -10.70 -11.52
C LYS A 93 5.88 -11.57 -10.92
N HIS A 94 6.42 -11.16 -9.78
CA HIS A 94 7.16 -12.06 -8.91
C HIS A 94 6.20 -12.69 -7.90
N LEU A 95 6.37 -13.98 -7.61
CA LEU A 95 5.52 -14.77 -6.70
C LEU A 95 5.33 -14.11 -5.31
N LYS A 96 6.27 -13.24 -4.91
CA LYS A 96 6.23 -12.46 -3.66
C LYS A 96 5.09 -11.43 -3.64
N GLU A 97 4.68 -10.91 -4.79
CA GLU A 97 3.68 -9.83 -4.86
C GLU A 97 2.26 -10.38 -4.73
N THR A 98 2.04 -11.65 -5.04
CA THR A 98 0.81 -12.34 -4.65
C THR A 98 0.67 -12.39 -3.14
N SER A 99 1.79 -12.54 -2.41
CA SER A 99 1.77 -12.48 -0.94
C SER A 99 1.48 -11.07 -0.44
N LEU A 100 2.00 -10.04 -1.14
CA LEU A 100 1.69 -8.64 -0.85
C LEU A 100 0.20 -8.34 -1.04
N MET A 101 -0.35 -8.66 -2.21
CA MET A 101 -1.77 -8.48 -2.50
C MET A 101 -2.63 -9.25 -1.51
N THR A 102 -2.32 -10.53 -1.26
CA THR A 102 -3.03 -11.35 -0.27
C THR A 102 -2.98 -10.74 1.13
N TYR A 103 -1.82 -10.21 1.55
CA TYR A 103 -1.65 -9.59 2.86
C TYR A 103 -2.50 -8.32 3.00
N ILE A 104 -2.50 -7.46 1.98
CA ILE A 104 -3.30 -6.24 1.98
C ILE A 104 -4.79 -6.58 1.88
N TYR A 105 -5.20 -7.53 1.04
CA TYR A 105 -6.60 -7.97 0.92
C TYR A 105 -7.10 -8.56 2.23
N LYS A 106 -6.29 -9.39 2.89
CA LYS A 106 -6.58 -9.89 4.23
C LYS A 106 -6.71 -8.76 5.26
N ALA A 107 -5.86 -7.73 5.20
CA ALA A 107 -5.98 -6.56 6.08
C ALA A 107 -7.24 -5.74 5.80
N MET A 108 -7.70 -5.72 4.55
CA MET A 108 -8.94 -5.06 4.13
C MET A 108 -10.19 -5.91 4.35
N GLU A 109 -10.05 -7.18 4.72
CA GLU A 109 -11.13 -8.19 4.83
C GLU A 109 -11.96 -8.36 3.55
N ILE A 110 -11.27 -8.43 2.42
CA ILE A 110 -11.85 -8.68 1.09
C ILE A 110 -11.25 -9.91 0.43
#